data_AF-A0AA35KXU9-F1
#
_entry.id   AF-A0AA35KXU9-F1
#
_cell.length_a   1.000
_cell.length_b   1.000
_cell.length_c   1.000
_cell.angle_alpha   90.00
_cell.angle_beta   90.00
_cell.angle_gamma   90.00
#
_symmetry.space_group_name_H-M   'P 1'
#
loop_
_entity.id
_entity.type
_entity.pdbx_description
1 polymer ?
#
loop_
_entity_poly.entity_id
_entity_poly.type
_entity_poly.pdbx_seq_one_letter_code
_entity_poly.pdbx_strand_id
1 'polypeptide(L)'
;MDLAGWLQRIKIWNPGCCSARSVMTVAAGTSIENNIQRTISCPNMNNADQCSYCSGKQEFAALTKELNACREQLLEKEEEISELKAERNNTRLLLEHLECLVSRHERSLRMTVVKRQAQSPSGVSSEVEVLKALKSLFEHHKALDEKVRERLRVSLERVSALEEELAAANQEILALREQNAHIQRKMASGEGPTDSELIKGMEPGQKVHEKRLSNGSIDSNDETSQLVELQELLEKQNYEMAQMKDRLAGLSSRVGEVEQDAETARKDLIKTEELNSKYQRDIREAMAQKEDMEERITTLEKRYLSAQRESTSIHDMNDKLENELANKEALLRQMEDKNRQLQERLELAEQKLQQTMRKAETLPEVEAELAQRIAALTKHHQQQ
;
A
#
# COMPACT_ATOMS: atom_id res chain seq x y z
N MET A 1 -44.72 -12.54 -0.38
CA MET A 1 -44.47 -12.02 0.99
C MET A 1 -44.27 -10.54 0.85
N ASP A 2 -45.10 -9.79 1.56
CA ASP A 2 -45.69 -8.54 1.13
C ASP A 2 -44.85 -7.32 1.55
N LEU A 3 -44.33 -6.56 0.57
CA LEU A 3 -43.58 -5.30 0.80
C LEU A 3 -44.46 -4.20 1.42
N ALA A 4 -45.79 -4.35 1.37
CA ALA A 4 -46.73 -3.45 2.05
C ALA A 4 -46.64 -3.52 3.59
N GLY A 5 -46.16 -4.65 4.14
CA GLY A 5 -46.06 -4.85 5.60
C GLY A 5 -44.94 -4.05 6.28
N TRP A 6 -43.90 -3.65 5.55
CA TRP A 6 -42.77 -2.89 6.12
C TRP A 6 -43.04 -1.39 6.20
N LEU A 7 -43.85 -0.84 5.30
CA LEU A 7 -44.16 0.60 5.28
C LEU A 7 -45.19 1.02 6.34
N GLN A 8 -45.99 0.07 6.86
CA GLN A 8 -47.00 0.36 7.89
C GLN A 8 -46.39 0.54 9.30
N ARG A 9 -45.12 0.17 9.52
CA ARG A 9 -44.52 0.11 10.86
C ARG A 9 -43.81 1.40 11.30
N ILE A 10 -43.79 2.44 10.46
CA ILE A 10 -43.27 3.78 10.80
C ILE A 10 -44.47 4.70 11.07
N LYS A 11 -45.28 4.36 12.07
CA LYS A 11 -46.37 5.22 12.56
C LYS A 11 -46.57 5.06 14.06
N ILE A 12 -45.48 5.13 14.81
CA ILE A 12 -45.55 5.37 16.25
C ILE A 12 -44.46 6.40 16.58
N TRP A 13 -44.82 7.68 16.49
CA TRP A 13 -44.11 8.71 17.23
C TRP A 13 -45.10 9.74 17.77
N ASN A 14 -45.00 9.92 19.08
CA ASN A 14 -45.83 10.75 19.95
C ASN A 14 -45.63 12.24 19.59
N PRO A 15 -46.67 13.09 19.52
CA PRO A 15 -46.51 14.47 19.09
C PRO A 15 -46.04 15.33 20.27
N GLY A 16 -44.72 15.42 20.43
CA GLY A 16 -44.08 16.40 21.29
C GLY A 16 -42.96 17.10 20.52
N CYS A 17 -43.12 18.38 20.24
CA CYS A 17 -42.12 19.36 19.77
C CYS A 17 -41.86 19.63 18.27
N CYS A 18 -42.36 18.90 17.26
CA CYS A 18 -42.22 19.38 15.87
C CYS A 18 -43.38 18.92 14.98
N SER A 19 -44.25 19.86 14.56
CA SER A 19 -45.23 19.63 13.50
C SER A 19 -44.52 19.60 12.14
N ALA A 20 -43.88 18.48 11.80
CA ALA A 20 -43.34 18.23 10.47
C ALA A 20 -44.38 17.46 9.62
N ARG A 21 -45.18 18.19 8.83
CA ARG A 21 -46.04 17.57 7.81
C ARG A 21 -45.19 17.23 6.58
N SER A 22 -44.45 16.12 6.63
CA SER A 22 -43.73 15.61 5.45
C SER A 22 -44.69 14.88 4.52
N VAL A 23 -45.15 15.55 3.46
CA VAL A 23 -45.75 14.86 2.30
C VAL A 23 -44.61 14.25 1.49
N MET A 24 -44.46 12.92 1.56
CA MET A 24 -43.59 12.16 0.65
C MET A 24 -44.42 11.76 -0.58
N THR A 25 -44.13 12.38 -1.73
CA THR A 25 -44.63 11.91 -3.03
C THR A 25 -43.48 11.18 -3.70
N VAL A 26 -43.58 9.85 -3.81
CA VAL A 26 -42.61 9.02 -4.52
C VAL A 26 -43.01 8.99 -5.99
N ALA A 27 -42.28 9.74 -6.83
CA ALA A 27 -42.35 9.57 -8.28
C ALA A 27 -41.31 8.51 -8.68
N ALA A 28 -41.78 7.44 -9.32
CA ALA A 28 -40.94 6.38 -9.84
C ALA A 28 -40.00 6.92 -10.92
N GLY A 29 -38.69 6.65 -10.81
CA GLY A 29 -37.82 6.65 -11.99
C GLY A 29 -36.36 7.07 -11.82
N THR A 30 -36.00 7.94 -10.88
CA THR A 30 -34.63 8.48 -10.89
C THR A 30 -34.05 8.73 -9.50
N SER A 31 -32.93 8.06 -9.26
CA SER A 31 -31.89 8.30 -8.26
C SER A 31 -32.36 8.64 -6.83
N ILE A 32 -32.31 7.62 -5.98
CA ILE A 32 -32.44 7.72 -4.51
C ILE A 32 -31.41 8.69 -3.90
N GLU A 33 -30.31 9.01 -4.62
CA GLU A 33 -29.26 9.91 -4.13
C GLU A 33 -29.55 11.40 -4.35
N ASN A 34 -30.43 11.80 -5.29
CA ASN A 34 -30.56 13.22 -5.68
C ASN A 34 -31.75 13.98 -5.08
N ASN A 35 -32.58 13.37 -4.23
CA ASN A 35 -33.84 14.01 -3.80
C ASN A 35 -33.96 14.28 -2.29
N ILE A 36 -32.83 14.53 -1.62
CA ILE A 36 -32.81 14.94 -0.20
C ILE A 36 -32.23 16.35 -0.05
N GLN A 37 -32.80 17.30 -0.77
CA GLN A 37 -32.65 18.73 -0.47
C GLN A 37 -34.03 19.33 -0.18
N ARG A 38 -34.55 19.06 1.02
CA ARG A 38 -35.64 19.84 1.61
C ARG A 38 -35.09 20.68 2.75
N THR A 39 -35.05 22.00 2.53
CA THR A 39 -34.77 23.01 3.55
C THR A 39 -35.93 23.02 4.53
N ILE A 40 -35.73 22.45 5.72
CA ILE A 40 -36.63 22.60 6.87
C ILE A 40 -36.06 23.79 7.66
N SER A 41 -36.70 24.95 7.57
CA SER A 41 -36.35 26.09 8.42
C SER A 41 -36.85 25.85 9.84
N CYS A 42 -35.93 25.75 10.80
CA CYS A 42 -36.26 25.70 12.23
C CYS A 42 -36.84 27.07 12.67
N PRO A 43 -38.03 27.13 13.30
CA PRO A 43 -38.65 28.40 13.66
C PRO A 43 -38.00 29.13 14.86
N ASN A 44 -36.88 28.68 15.41
CA ASN A 44 -36.30 29.29 16.60
C ASN A 44 -34.77 29.24 16.58
N MET A 45 -34.14 30.40 16.41
CA MET A 45 -32.69 30.57 16.22
C MET A 45 -31.89 30.48 17.53
N ASN A 46 -32.54 30.34 18.69
CA ASN A 46 -31.87 30.42 19.99
C ASN A 46 -31.42 29.07 20.58
N ASN A 47 -31.78 27.93 19.98
CA ASN A 47 -31.48 26.58 20.51
C ASN A 47 -31.16 25.58 19.38
N ALA A 48 -30.40 25.99 18.36
CA ALA A 48 -30.00 25.11 17.27
C ALA A 48 -29.19 23.89 17.74
N ASP A 49 -28.40 24.06 18.81
CA ASP A 49 -27.46 23.05 19.32
C ASP A 49 -28.14 21.91 20.12
N GLN A 50 -29.39 22.08 20.55
CA GLN A 50 -30.14 21.07 21.32
C GLN A 50 -31.14 20.26 20.50
N CYS A 51 -31.23 20.50 19.18
CA CYS A 51 -32.13 19.74 18.31
C CYS A 51 -31.47 18.43 17.86
N SER A 52 -31.90 17.29 18.41
CA SER A 52 -31.36 15.95 18.06
C SER A 52 -31.47 15.62 16.56
N TYR A 53 -32.45 16.23 15.87
CA TYR A 53 -32.65 16.07 14.43
C TYR A 53 -31.64 16.88 13.59
N CYS A 54 -31.09 17.98 14.13
CA CYS A 54 -30.02 18.76 13.49
C CYS A 54 -28.65 18.11 13.71
N SER A 55 -28.40 17.57 14.91
CA SER A 55 -27.18 16.80 15.23
C SER A 55 -27.08 15.51 14.39
N GLY A 56 -28.18 14.76 14.27
CA GLY A 56 -28.23 13.56 13.41
C GLY A 56 -28.01 13.85 11.92
N LYS A 57 -28.35 15.06 11.44
CA LYS A 57 -28.04 15.48 10.05
C LYS A 57 -26.56 15.75 9.84
N GLN A 58 -25.86 16.30 10.84
CA GLN A 58 -24.42 16.54 10.77
C GLN A 58 -23.63 15.23 10.79
N GLU A 59 -24.01 14.27 11.64
CA GLU A 59 -23.38 12.93 11.67
C GLU A 59 -23.62 12.16 10.36
N PHE A 60 -24.83 12.20 9.81
CA PHE A 60 -25.11 11.57 8.52
C PHE A 60 -24.30 12.20 7.36
N ALA A 61 -24.14 13.53 7.38
CA ALA A 61 -23.32 14.24 6.41
C ALA A 61 -21.82 13.90 6.54
N ALA A 62 -21.32 13.74 7.77
CA ALA A 62 -19.94 13.31 8.02
C ALA A 62 -19.70 11.88 7.51
N LEU A 63 -20.57 10.94 7.86
CA LEU A 63 -20.50 9.55 7.39
C LEU A 63 -20.60 9.43 5.86
N THR A 64 -21.41 10.28 5.23
CA THR A 64 -21.51 10.34 3.76
C THR A 64 -20.21 10.85 3.13
N LYS A 65 -19.55 11.84 3.74
CA LYS A 65 -18.24 12.33 3.29
C LYS A 65 -17.16 11.26 3.46
N GLU A 66 -17.12 10.56 4.59
CA GLU A 66 -16.19 9.47 4.83
C GLU A 66 -16.39 8.31 3.85
N LEU A 67 -17.65 7.94 3.58
CA LEU A 67 -17.97 6.91 2.58
C LEU A 67 -17.49 7.30 1.18
N ASN A 68 -17.66 8.57 0.80
CA ASN A 68 -17.19 9.06 -0.50
C ASN A 68 -15.66 9.12 -0.57
N ALA A 69 -14.98 9.55 0.50
CA ALA A 69 -13.53 9.51 0.57
C ALA A 69 -12.96 8.08 0.49
N CYS A 70 -13.60 7.10 1.15
CA CYS A 70 -13.22 5.70 1.02
C CYS A 70 -13.46 5.15 -0.40
N ARG A 71 -14.53 5.60 -1.08
CA ARG A 71 -14.79 5.23 -2.48
C ARG A 71 -13.74 5.81 -3.43
N GLU A 72 -13.33 7.06 -3.23
CA GLU A 72 -12.26 7.68 -4.01
C GLU A 72 -10.92 6.98 -3.81
N GLN A 73 -10.55 6.66 -2.57
CA GLN A 73 -9.34 5.88 -2.27
C GLN A 73 -9.37 4.48 -2.90
N LEU A 74 -10.53 3.82 -2.94
CA LEU A 74 -10.68 2.53 -3.60
C LEU A 74 -10.44 2.67 -5.11
N LEU A 75 -11.01 3.69 -5.76
CA LEU A 75 -10.83 3.94 -7.18
C LEU A 75 -9.36 4.24 -7.52
N GLU A 76 -8.66 5.04 -6.72
CA GLU A 76 -7.22 5.28 -6.89
C GLU A 76 -6.42 3.96 -6.79
N LYS A 77 -6.77 3.09 -5.84
CA LYS A 77 -6.12 1.77 -5.69
C LYS A 77 -6.43 0.84 -6.86
N GLU A 78 -7.64 0.89 -7.40
CA GLU A 78 -8.03 0.12 -8.60
C GLU A 78 -7.26 0.60 -9.85
N GLU A 79 -7.05 1.91 -9.99
CA GLU A 79 -6.25 2.50 -11.06
C GLU A 79 -4.77 2.10 -10.94
N GLU A 80 -4.17 2.21 -9.74
CA GLU A 80 -2.80 1.75 -9.45
C GLU A 80 -2.61 0.26 -9.79
N ILE A 81 -3.56 -0.60 -9.42
CA ILE A 81 -3.54 -2.03 -9.77
C ILE A 81 -3.61 -2.23 -11.29
N SER A 82 -4.40 -1.42 -11.99
CA SER A 82 -4.52 -1.49 -13.45
C SER A 82 -3.20 -1.12 -14.14
N GLU A 83 -2.54 -0.06 -13.69
CA GLU A 83 -1.23 0.37 -14.18
C GLU A 83 -0.17 -0.71 -13.94
N LEU A 84 -0.07 -1.24 -12.72
CA LEU A 84 0.89 -2.31 -12.39
C LEU A 84 0.65 -3.58 -13.21
N LYS A 85 -0.62 -3.92 -13.51
CA LYS A 85 -0.95 -5.04 -14.40
C LYS A 85 -0.49 -4.79 -15.83
N ALA A 86 -0.64 -3.57 -16.34
CA ALA A 86 -0.17 -3.18 -17.67
C ALA A 86 1.36 -3.18 -17.75
N GLU A 87 2.06 -2.66 -16.74
CA GLU A 87 3.53 -2.68 -16.64
C GLU A 87 4.07 -4.11 -16.64
N ARG A 88 3.54 -4.98 -15.77
CA ARG A 88 3.92 -6.39 -15.73
C ARG A 88 3.69 -7.08 -17.09
N ASN A 89 2.61 -6.75 -17.78
CA ASN A 89 2.34 -7.32 -19.10
C ASN A 89 3.37 -6.84 -20.15
N ASN A 90 3.77 -5.57 -20.11
CA ASN A 90 4.81 -5.05 -20.99
C ASN A 90 6.17 -5.71 -20.72
N THR A 91 6.55 -5.91 -19.45
CA THR A 91 7.76 -6.65 -19.09
C THR A 91 7.70 -8.10 -19.58
N ARG A 92 6.55 -8.75 -19.44
CA ARG A 92 6.34 -10.11 -19.96
C ARG A 92 6.57 -10.18 -21.47
N LEU A 93 5.99 -9.26 -22.24
CA LEU A 93 6.16 -9.18 -23.69
C LEU A 93 7.61 -8.89 -24.09
N LEU A 94 8.31 -8.02 -23.35
CA LEU A 94 9.72 -7.75 -23.57
C LEU A 94 10.58 -9.00 -23.35
N LEU A 95 10.32 -9.75 -22.28
CA LEU A 95 11.03 -11.00 -21.99
C LEU A 95 10.76 -12.06 -23.05
N GLU A 96 9.50 -12.25 -23.47
CA GLU A 96 9.15 -13.16 -24.58
C GLU A 96 9.89 -12.79 -25.89
N HIS A 97 9.99 -11.49 -26.19
CA HIS A 97 10.73 -11.03 -27.37
C HIS A 97 12.23 -11.27 -27.24
N LEU A 98 12.81 -11.02 -26.06
CA LEU A 98 14.23 -11.28 -25.79
C LEU A 98 14.55 -12.77 -25.85
N GLU A 99 13.71 -13.64 -25.28
CA GLU A 99 13.84 -15.09 -25.39
C GLU A 99 13.80 -15.53 -26.86
N CYS A 100 12.85 -15.02 -27.65
CA CYS A 100 12.76 -15.32 -29.08
C CYS A 100 14.01 -14.85 -29.85
N LEU A 101 14.52 -13.66 -29.55
CA LEU A 101 15.77 -13.15 -30.14
C LEU A 101 16.95 -14.04 -29.76
N VAL A 102 17.09 -14.39 -28.48
CA VAL A 102 18.16 -15.25 -27.97
C VAL A 102 18.08 -16.63 -28.62
N SER A 103 16.92 -17.28 -28.67
CA SER A 103 16.74 -18.58 -29.32
C SER A 103 17.04 -18.53 -30.83
N ARG A 104 16.64 -17.45 -31.53
CA ARG A 104 16.96 -17.27 -32.95
C ARG A 104 18.46 -17.08 -33.20
N HIS A 105 19.14 -16.38 -32.29
CA HIS A 105 20.56 -16.04 -32.44
C HIS A 105 21.48 -16.98 -31.67
N GLU A 106 20.94 -17.99 -31.00
CA GLU A 106 21.66 -18.93 -30.13
C GLU A 106 22.78 -19.66 -30.89
N ARG A 107 22.48 -20.15 -32.09
CA ARG A 107 23.46 -20.81 -32.96
C ARG A 107 24.51 -19.83 -33.50
N SER A 108 24.14 -18.57 -33.71
CA SER A 108 25.05 -17.49 -34.12
C SER A 108 25.99 -17.08 -32.97
N LEU A 109 25.46 -16.84 -31.77
CA LEU A 109 26.21 -16.48 -30.56
C LEU A 109 27.17 -17.58 -30.11
N ARG A 110 26.74 -18.86 -30.13
CA ARG A 110 27.61 -20.01 -29.82
C ARG A 110 28.76 -20.16 -30.83
N MET A 111 28.55 -19.82 -32.10
CA MET A 111 29.62 -19.79 -33.12
C MET A 111 30.55 -18.58 -32.98
N THR A 112 30.04 -17.38 -32.70
CA THR A 112 30.84 -16.15 -32.65
C THR A 112 31.73 -16.07 -31.39
N VAL A 113 31.30 -16.63 -30.27
CA VAL A 113 32.16 -16.77 -29.06
C VAL A 113 33.31 -17.75 -29.32
N VAL A 114 33.09 -18.81 -30.11
CA VAL A 114 34.12 -19.79 -30.49
C VAL A 114 35.06 -19.28 -31.61
N LYS A 115 34.67 -18.26 -32.37
CA LYS A 115 35.42 -17.79 -33.57
C LYS A 115 36.09 -16.41 -33.43
N ARG A 116 36.57 -16.03 -32.24
CA ARG A 116 37.67 -15.05 -32.14
C ARG A 116 39.02 -15.68 -32.53
N GLN A 117 39.08 -16.37 -33.68
CA GLN A 117 40.33 -16.85 -34.31
C GLN A 117 40.07 -17.44 -35.71
N ALA A 118 39.46 -16.69 -36.64
CA ALA A 118 39.74 -16.81 -38.08
C ALA A 118 38.91 -15.80 -38.88
N GLN A 119 39.61 -15.03 -39.72
CA GLN A 119 39.09 -14.03 -40.65
C GLN A 119 38.05 -14.62 -41.62
N SER A 120 36.93 -13.92 -41.84
CA SER A 120 36.07 -14.03 -43.03
C SER A 120 35.18 -12.77 -43.19
N PRO A 121 35.06 -12.13 -44.37
CA PRO A 121 34.50 -10.77 -44.50
C PRO A 121 32.99 -10.67 -44.80
N SER A 122 32.17 -11.71 -44.55
CA SER A 122 30.79 -11.76 -45.10
C SER A 122 29.64 -11.85 -44.07
N GLY A 123 29.90 -11.66 -42.77
CA GLY A 123 28.88 -11.80 -41.69
C GLY A 123 28.39 -10.51 -41.03
N VAL A 124 28.83 -9.34 -41.49
CA VAL A 124 28.84 -8.08 -40.70
C VAL A 124 27.44 -7.48 -40.44
N SER A 125 26.39 -7.81 -41.21
CA SER A 125 25.07 -7.17 -41.04
C SER A 125 24.35 -7.61 -39.76
N SER A 126 24.27 -8.93 -39.50
CA SER A 126 23.52 -9.44 -38.35
C SER A 126 24.17 -9.12 -36.99
N GLU A 127 25.50 -9.04 -36.95
CA GLU A 127 26.24 -8.64 -35.75
C GLU A 127 26.07 -7.14 -35.45
N VAL A 128 26.13 -6.29 -36.47
CA VAL A 128 25.91 -4.85 -36.33
C VAL A 128 24.46 -4.55 -35.91
N GLU A 129 23.48 -5.30 -36.43
CA GLU A 129 22.08 -5.18 -36.02
C GLU A 129 21.85 -5.57 -34.55
N VAL A 130 22.47 -6.67 -34.09
CA VAL A 130 22.42 -7.08 -32.68
C VAL A 130 23.12 -6.05 -31.78
N LEU A 131 24.28 -5.53 -32.18
CA LEU A 131 24.98 -4.47 -31.42
C LEU A 131 24.18 -3.17 -31.39
N LYS A 132 23.45 -2.85 -32.45
CA LYS A 132 22.56 -1.68 -32.51
C LYS A 132 21.34 -1.87 -31.61
N ALA A 133 20.75 -3.07 -31.57
CA ALA A 133 19.66 -3.40 -30.66
C ALA A 133 20.11 -3.36 -29.19
N LEU A 134 21.25 -3.96 -28.87
CA LEU A 134 21.84 -3.91 -27.53
C LEU A 134 22.16 -2.46 -27.12
N LYS A 135 22.76 -1.67 -28.02
CA LYS A 135 23.04 -0.25 -27.75
C LYS A 135 21.76 0.54 -27.48
N SER A 136 20.71 0.35 -28.29
CA SER A 136 19.41 1.00 -28.08
C SER A 136 18.75 0.57 -26.77
N LEU A 137 18.89 -0.70 -26.37
CA LEU A 137 18.36 -1.20 -25.10
C LEU A 137 19.10 -0.56 -23.91
N PHE A 138 20.43 -0.45 -23.98
CA PHE A 138 21.22 0.25 -22.96
C PHE A 138 20.87 1.74 -22.88
N GLU A 139 20.70 2.42 -24.01
CA GLU A 139 20.26 3.82 -24.03
C GLU A 139 18.86 3.99 -23.44
N HIS A 140 17.91 3.11 -23.76
CA HIS A 140 16.58 3.13 -23.17
C HIS A 140 16.61 2.87 -21.66
N HIS A 141 17.37 1.87 -21.21
CA HIS A 141 17.48 1.55 -19.79
C HIS A 141 18.13 2.71 -19.01
N LYS A 142 19.16 3.34 -19.58
CA LYS A 142 19.79 4.55 -19.01
C LYS A 142 18.80 5.71 -18.92
N ALA A 143 17.96 5.93 -19.94
CA ALA A 143 16.93 6.97 -19.91
C ALA A 143 15.83 6.67 -18.87
N LEU A 144 15.46 5.40 -18.70
CA LEU A 144 14.53 4.95 -17.68
C LEU A 144 15.10 5.18 -16.27
N ASP A 145 16.35 4.77 -16.04
CA ASP A 145 17.08 5.00 -14.78
C ASP A 145 17.10 6.49 -14.42
N GLU A 146 17.39 7.36 -15.39
CA GLU A 146 17.43 8.79 -15.16
C GLU A 146 16.04 9.36 -14.84
N LYS A 147 14.98 8.87 -15.51
CA LYS A 147 13.59 9.25 -15.23
C LYS A 147 13.13 8.80 -13.85
N VAL A 148 13.54 7.61 -13.40
CA VAL A 148 13.25 7.08 -12.07
C VAL A 148 13.99 7.92 -11.01
N ARG A 149 15.27 8.24 -11.24
CA ARG A 149 16.03 9.14 -10.36
C ARG A 149 15.38 10.50 -10.23
N GLU A 150 14.96 11.09 -11.35
CA GLU A 150 14.34 12.42 -11.34
C GLU A 150 12.98 12.42 -10.63
N ARG A 151 12.15 11.39 -10.85
CA ARG A 151 10.89 11.23 -10.09
C ARG A 151 11.14 11.09 -8.59
N LEU A 152 12.17 10.35 -8.19
CA LEU A 152 12.57 10.22 -6.78
C LEU A 152 13.02 11.57 -6.22
N ARG A 153 13.84 12.32 -6.96
CA ARG A 153 14.28 13.68 -6.56
C ARG A 153 13.09 14.61 -6.31
N VAL A 154 12.14 14.68 -7.26
CA VAL A 154 10.93 15.51 -7.13
C VAL A 154 10.06 15.08 -5.94
N SER A 155 9.95 13.77 -5.70
CA SER A 155 9.18 13.25 -4.56
C SER A 155 9.82 13.63 -3.22
N LEU A 156 11.16 13.56 -3.13
CA LEU A 156 11.90 13.98 -1.94
C LEU A 156 11.77 15.50 -1.69
N GLU A 157 11.83 16.31 -2.74
CA GLU A 157 11.61 17.77 -2.63
C GLU A 157 10.20 18.10 -2.15
N ARG A 158 9.18 17.37 -2.65
CA ARG A 158 7.80 17.52 -2.17
C ARG A 158 7.66 17.13 -0.70
N VAL A 159 8.31 16.05 -0.26
CA VAL A 159 8.33 15.66 1.17
C VAL A 159 8.98 16.75 2.01
N SER A 160 10.14 17.26 1.60
CA SER A 160 10.81 18.37 2.30
C SER A 160 9.92 19.61 2.43
N ALA A 161 9.21 20.00 1.37
CA ALA A 161 8.28 21.13 1.42
C ALA A 161 7.10 20.89 2.38
N LEU A 162 6.52 19.68 2.36
CA LEU A 162 5.46 19.29 3.28
C LEU A 162 5.93 19.25 4.74
N GLU A 163 7.17 18.85 4.99
CA GLU A 163 7.78 18.90 6.33
C GLU A 163 7.96 20.35 6.83
N GLU A 164 8.36 21.27 5.95
CA GLU A 164 8.45 22.70 6.27
C GLU A 164 7.06 23.30 6.57
N GLU A 165 6.06 22.99 5.74
CA GLU A 165 4.67 23.44 5.97
C GLU A 165 4.12 22.89 7.30
N LEU A 166 4.38 21.62 7.61
CA LEU A 166 3.98 21.00 8.87
C LEU A 166 4.67 21.67 10.07
N ALA A 167 5.96 21.99 9.94
CA ALA A 167 6.69 22.71 10.98
C ALA A 167 6.12 24.13 11.20
N ALA A 168 5.79 24.85 10.13
CA ALA A 168 5.16 26.17 10.20
C ALA A 168 3.77 26.10 10.86
N ALA A 169 2.93 25.14 10.47
CA ALA A 169 1.61 24.93 11.07
C ALA A 169 1.71 24.60 12.57
N ASN A 170 2.70 23.79 12.97
CA ASN A 170 2.95 23.50 14.39
C ASN A 170 3.37 24.75 15.18
N GLN A 171 4.21 25.62 14.59
CA GLN A 171 4.57 26.89 15.22
C GLN A 171 3.36 27.81 15.40
N GLU A 172 2.47 27.88 14.40
CA GLU A 172 1.23 28.65 14.48
C GLU A 172 0.29 28.12 15.56
N ILE A 173 0.12 26.80 15.66
CA ILE A 173 -0.67 26.17 16.74
C ILE A 173 -0.09 26.49 18.11
N LEU A 174 1.23 26.47 18.27
CA LEU A 174 1.88 26.83 19.52
C LEU A 174 1.64 28.31 19.89
N ALA A 175 1.78 29.22 18.92
CA ALA A 175 1.51 30.64 19.12
C ALA A 175 0.04 30.89 19.52
N LEU A 176 -0.91 30.23 18.85
CA LEU A 176 -2.34 30.31 19.18
C LEU A 176 -2.64 29.72 20.57
N ARG A 177 -1.98 28.63 20.97
CA ARG A 177 -2.11 28.07 22.33
C ARG A 177 -1.58 29.02 23.38
N GLU A 178 -0.45 29.67 23.13
CA GLU A 178 0.13 30.65 24.04
C GLU A 178 -0.74 31.91 24.17
N GLN A 179 -1.30 32.40 23.06
CA GLN A 179 -2.26 33.50 23.03
C GLN A 179 -3.53 33.14 23.81
N ASN A 180 -4.07 31.94 23.63
CA ASN A 180 -5.23 31.46 24.40
C ASN A 180 -4.92 31.33 25.89
N ALA A 181 -3.74 30.82 26.26
CA ALA A 181 -3.29 30.75 27.65
C ALA A 181 -3.09 32.15 28.27
N HIS A 182 -2.70 33.14 27.47
CA HIS A 182 -2.59 34.54 27.91
C HIS A 182 -3.98 35.18 28.12
N ILE A 183 -4.93 34.94 27.21
CA ILE A 183 -6.33 35.38 27.35
C ILE A 183 -6.96 34.75 28.59
N GLN A 184 -6.78 33.45 28.82
CA GLN A 184 -7.28 32.77 30.02
C GLN A 184 -6.67 33.34 31.30
N ARG A 185 -5.37 33.68 31.32
CA ARG A 185 -4.73 34.36 32.45
C ARG A 185 -5.31 35.77 32.67
N LYS A 186 -5.54 36.55 31.62
CA LYS A 186 -6.21 37.87 31.70
C LYS A 186 -7.64 37.77 32.22
N MET A 187 -8.39 36.74 31.82
CA MET A 187 -9.74 36.50 32.32
C MET A 187 -9.76 36.02 33.78
N ALA A 188 -8.75 35.26 34.21
CA ALA A 188 -8.60 34.79 35.59
C ALA A 188 -8.09 35.88 36.55
N SER A 189 -7.35 36.89 36.07
CA SER A 189 -6.84 37.99 36.89
C SER A 189 -7.83 39.14 37.11
N GLY A 190 -9.03 39.09 36.53
CA GLY A 190 -10.12 40.02 36.87
C GLY A 190 -9.90 41.49 36.50
N GLU A 191 -8.94 41.80 35.63
CA GLU A 191 -8.75 43.15 35.09
C GLU A 191 -9.40 43.24 33.71
N GLY A 192 -10.69 43.62 33.71
CA GLY A 192 -11.39 44.05 32.50
C GLY A 192 -10.85 45.39 31.98
N PRO A 193 -11.09 45.73 30.70
CA PRO A 193 -10.55 46.94 30.09
C PRO A 193 -11.07 48.19 30.82
N THR A 194 -10.16 49.03 31.27
CA THR A 194 -10.39 50.38 31.75
C THR A 194 -10.99 51.23 30.63
N ASP A 195 -12.31 51.40 30.63
CA ASP A 195 -12.96 52.58 30.05
C ASP A 195 -14.39 52.77 30.58
N SER A 196 -14.50 53.38 31.75
CA SER A 196 -15.60 54.29 32.10
C SER A 196 -15.36 54.86 33.50
N GLU A 197 -14.88 56.11 33.51
CA GLU A 197 -15.05 57.03 34.62
C GLU A 197 -16.54 57.26 34.95
N LEU A 198 -16.79 57.73 36.18
CA LEU A 198 -18.04 58.22 36.78
C LEU A 198 -18.91 57.08 37.35
N ILE A 199 -19.21 56.98 38.65
CA ILE A 199 -19.51 58.01 39.66
C ILE A 199 -19.10 57.53 41.06
N LYS A 200 -18.55 58.49 41.79
CA LYS A 200 -18.08 58.53 43.18
C LYS A 200 -19.26 58.49 44.18
N GLY A 201 -19.14 57.73 45.27
CA GLY A 201 -20.04 57.82 46.43
C GLY A 201 -19.74 56.74 47.47
N MET A 202 -18.74 56.95 48.34
CA MET A 202 -18.89 57.44 49.73
C MET A 202 -19.38 56.35 50.71
N GLU A 203 -18.40 55.76 51.41
CA GLU A 203 -18.53 55.05 52.69
C GLU A 203 -19.25 55.92 53.75
N PRO A 204 -19.95 55.32 54.72
CA PRO A 204 -19.30 55.21 56.03
C PRO A 204 -19.66 53.94 56.83
N GLY A 205 -18.65 53.15 57.18
CA GLY A 205 -18.69 52.25 58.34
C GLY A 205 -18.73 53.03 59.66
N GLN A 206 -19.92 53.16 60.24
CA GLN A 206 -20.15 53.69 61.58
C GLN A 206 -19.84 52.61 62.63
N LYS A 207 -18.80 52.82 63.45
CA LYS A 207 -18.69 52.22 64.79
C LYS A 207 -19.25 53.20 65.81
N VAL A 208 -20.39 52.88 66.41
CA VAL A 208 -20.80 53.48 67.68
C VAL A 208 -21.40 52.38 68.54
N HIS A 209 -20.66 51.98 69.57
CA HIS A 209 -21.29 51.51 70.80
C HIS A 209 -20.61 52.25 71.94
N GLU A 210 -21.46 52.89 72.76
CA GLU A 210 -21.31 53.10 74.21
C GLU A 210 -21.69 54.54 74.62
N LYS A 211 -22.95 54.69 75.04
CA LYS A 211 -23.33 55.58 76.14
C LYS A 211 -24.59 55.09 76.82
N ARG A 212 -24.63 55.36 78.11
CA ARG A 212 -25.33 54.68 79.19
C ARG A 212 -26.49 55.55 79.70
N LEU A 213 -27.64 54.91 79.92
CA LEU A 213 -28.78 55.24 80.81
C LEU A 213 -29.45 56.61 80.72
N SER A 214 -30.79 56.65 80.59
CA SER A 214 -31.64 57.47 81.47
C SER A 214 -33.10 57.01 81.45
N ASN A 215 -33.74 57.22 82.60
CA ASN A 215 -35.00 56.70 83.08
C ASN A 215 -36.20 57.54 82.59
N GLY A 216 -37.29 56.89 82.19
CA GLY A 216 -38.67 57.36 82.33
C GLY A 216 -39.14 58.58 81.51
N SER A 217 -39.71 58.32 80.34
CA SER A 217 -40.89 59.03 79.82
C SER A 217 -41.49 58.18 78.70
N ILE A 218 -42.75 57.77 78.81
CA ILE A 218 -43.51 57.17 77.71
C ILE A 218 -43.72 58.31 76.70
N ASP A 219 -42.83 58.39 75.72
CA ASP A 219 -43.04 59.19 74.54
C ASP A 219 -43.42 58.22 73.42
N SER A 220 -44.66 58.31 72.93
CA SER A 220 -45.17 57.48 71.82
C SER A 220 -44.24 57.50 70.60
N ASN A 221 -43.40 58.54 70.49
CA ASN A 221 -42.39 58.72 69.45
C ASN A 221 -41.25 57.68 69.50
N ASP A 222 -40.87 57.19 70.68
CA ASP A 222 -39.83 56.15 70.86
C ASP A 222 -40.34 54.76 70.45
N GLU A 223 -41.60 54.42 70.76
CA GLU A 223 -42.23 53.17 70.30
C GLU A 223 -42.39 53.13 68.78
N THR A 224 -42.76 54.26 68.15
CA THR A 224 -42.75 54.37 66.68
C THR A 224 -41.36 54.24 66.08
N SER A 225 -40.32 54.83 66.69
CA SER A 225 -38.94 54.71 66.20
C SER A 225 -38.42 53.28 66.30
N GLN A 226 -38.71 52.58 67.41
CA GLN A 226 -38.34 51.19 67.61
C GLN A 226 -39.09 50.24 66.65
N LEU A 227 -40.35 50.54 66.34
CA LEU A 227 -41.11 49.84 65.30
C LEU A 227 -40.52 50.04 63.90
N VAL A 228 -40.07 51.26 63.56
CA VAL A 228 -39.42 51.57 62.28
C VAL A 228 -38.08 50.84 62.15
N GLU A 229 -37.26 50.81 63.20
CA GLU A 229 -35.99 50.05 63.19
C GLU A 229 -36.21 48.53 63.01
N LEU A 230 -37.23 47.96 63.67
CA LEU A 230 -37.59 46.55 63.48
C LEU A 230 -38.12 46.28 62.06
N GLN A 231 -38.85 47.23 61.47
CA GLN A 231 -39.33 47.16 60.09
C GLN A 231 -38.15 47.16 59.10
N GLU A 232 -37.18 48.07 59.27
CA GLU A 232 -35.97 48.14 58.42
C GLU A 232 -35.11 46.88 58.54
N LEU A 233 -34.96 46.32 59.76
CA LEU A 233 -34.26 45.05 59.96
C LEU A 233 -34.98 43.87 59.29
N LEU A 234 -36.31 43.84 59.35
CA LEU A 234 -37.12 42.83 58.67
C LEU A 234 -36.97 42.93 57.15
N GLU A 235 -37.01 44.14 56.60
CA GLU A 235 -36.81 44.40 55.17
C GLU A 235 -35.40 44.00 54.72
N LYS A 236 -34.38 44.32 55.52
CA LYS A 236 -33.00 43.89 55.26
C LYS A 236 -32.87 42.36 55.27
N GLN A 237 -33.43 41.68 56.28
CA GLN A 237 -33.43 40.21 56.34
C GLN A 237 -34.20 39.59 55.17
N ASN A 238 -35.32 40.18 54.74
CA ASN A 238 -36.05 39.72 53.56
C ASN A 238 -35.24 39.89 52.27
N TYR A 239 -34.50 40.99 52.12
CA TYR A 239 -33.63 41.23 50.99
C TYR A 239 -32.45 40.23 50.94
N GLU A 240 -31.78 40.01 52.08
CA GLU A 240 -30.71 39.02 52.21
C GLU A 240 -31.24 37.60 51.92
N MET A 241 -32.44 37.25 52.41
CA MET A 241 -33.08 35.97 52.13
C MET A 241 -33.41 35.82 50.64
N ALA A 242 -33.88 36.87 49.96
CA ALA A 242 -34.14 36.86 48.53
C ALA A 242 -32.84 36.63 47.74
N GLN A 243 -31.77 37.36 48.07
CA GLN A 243 -30.45 37.19 47.45
C GLN A 243 -29.91 35.76 47.65
N MET A 244 -30.08 35.18 48.84
CA MET A 244 -29.65 33.80 49.11
C MET A 244 -30.47 32.78 48.34
N LYS A 245 -31.78 33.01 48.11
CA LYS A 245 -32.62 32.17 47.24
C LYS A 245 -32.17 32.23 45.79
N ASP A 246 -31.86 33.42 45.27
CA ASP A 246 -31.37 33.58 43.89
C ASP A 246 -30.00 32.89 43.71
N ARG A 247 -29.11 33.04 44.69
CA ARG A 247 -27.82 32.35 44.71
C ARG A 247 -27.98 30.83 44.77
N LEU A 248 -28.92 30.33 45.57
CA LEU A 248 -29.23 28.91 45.66
C LEU A 248 -29.79 28.37 44.33
N ALA A 249 -30.69 29.11 43.68
CA ALA A 249 -31.22 28.74 42.38
C ALA A 249 -30.12 28.68 41.31
N GLY A 250 -29.22 29.65 41.28
CA GLY A 250 -28.07 29.65 40.37
C GLY A 250 -27.12 28.48 40.62
N LEU A 251 -26.82 28.16 41.89
CA LEU A 251 -26.01 26.99 42.23
C LEU A 251 -26.71 25.68 41.85
N SER A 252 -28.02 25.58 42.04
CA SER A 252 -28.80 24.40 41.66
C SER A 252 -28.81 24.18 40.15
N SER A 253 -28.93 25.24 39.34
CA SER A 253 -28.81 25.16 37.88
C SER A 253 -27.43 24.63 37.47
N ARG A 254 -26.38 25.20 38.07
CA ARG A 254 -24.99 24.81 37.77
C ARG A 254 -24.67 23.38 38.17
N VAL A 255 -25.27 22.86 39.25
CA VAL A 255 -25.16 21.44 39.61
C VAL A 255 -25.80 20.56 38.53
N GLY A 256 -26.99 20.90 38.05
CA GLY A 256 -27.66 20.15 36.97
C GLY A 256 -26.88 20.14 35.66
N GLU A 257 -26.27 21.26 35.28
CA GLU A 257 -25.38 21.36 34.12
C GLU A 257 -24.17 20.42 34.25
N VAL A 258 -23.48 20.45 35.40
CA VAL A 258 -22.33 19.58 35.67
C VAL A 258 -22.72 18.10 35.69
N GLU A 259 -23.90 17.76 36.22
CA GLU A 259 -24.42 16.39 36.20
C GLU A 259 -24.68 15.90 34.76
N GLN A 260 -25.24 16.75 33.91
CA GLN A 260 -25.45 16.44 32.50
C GLN A 260 -24.14 16.30 31.71
N ASP A 261 -23.16 17.18 31.98
CA ASP A 261 -21.84 17.10 31.38
C ASP A 261 -21.11 15.82 31.80
N ALA A 262 -21.20 15.45 33.08
CA ALA A 262 -20.62 14.21 33.59
C ALA A 262 -21.25 12.96 32.95
N GLU A 263 -22.57 12.96 32.75
CA GLU A 263 -23.26 11.87 32.07
C GLU A 263 -22.87 11.77 30.59
N THR A 264 -22.70 12.91 29.91
CA THR A 264 -22.24 12.95 28.51
C THR A 264 -20.81 12.43 28.39
N ALA A 265 -19.91 12.89 29.25
CA ALA A 265 -18.52 12.43 29.29
C ALA A 265 -18.43 10.91 29.57
N ARG A 266 -19.28 10.37 30.44
CA ARG A 266 -19.36 8.91 30.69
C ARG A 266 -19.77 8.13 29.44
N LYS A 267 -20.78 8.59 28.70
CA LYS A 267 -21.22 7.92 27.47
C LYS A 267 -20.13 7.95 26.40
N ASP A 268 -19.42 9.05 26.26
CA ASP A 268 -18.35 9.16 25.28
C ASP A 268 -17.12 8.33 25.68
N LEU A 269 -16.83 8.23 26.98
CA LEU A 269 -15.83 7.29 27.50
C LEU A 269 -16.17 5.85 27.10
N ILE A 270 -17.43 5.41 27.32
CA ILE A 270 -17.86 4.05 26.95
C ILE A 270 -17.69 3.81 25.44
N LYS A 271 -18.14 4.74 24.59
CA LYS A 271 -17.97 4.62 23.13
C LYS A 271 -16.50 4.50 22.74
N THR A 272 -15.63 5.30 23.35
CA THR A 272 -14.19 5.28 23.04
C THR A 272 -13.51 4.00 23.54
N GLU A 273 -13.93 3.46 24.69
CA GLU A 273 -13.48 2.16 25.19
C GLU A 273 -13.91 0.98 24.29
N GLU A 274 -15.14 1.02 23.76
CA GLU A 274 -15.63 0.04 22.79
C GLU A 274 -14.83 0.06 21.47
N LEU A 275 -14.55 1.26 20.96
CA LEU A 275 -13.71 1.45 19.77
C LEU A 275 -12.27 1.00 20.01
N ASN A 276 -11.68 1.34 21.16
CA ASN A 276 -10.35 0.88 21.53
C ASN A 276 -10.31 -0.66 21.61
N SER A 277 -11.31 -1.28 22.23
CA SER A 277 -11.44 -2.73 22.31
C SER A 277 -11.57 -3.38 20.92
N LYS A 278 -12.24 -2.71 19.97
CA LYS A 278 -12.30 -3.15 18.57
C LYS A 278 -10.93 -3.07 17.91
N TYR A 279 -10.26 -1.92 17.96
CA TYR A 279 -8.93 -1.76 17.36
C TYR A 279 -7.90 -2.72 17.94
N GLN A 280 -7.96 -3.03 19.24
CA GLN A 280 -7.09 -4.04 19.85
C GLN A 280 -7.34 -5.45 19.31
N ARG A 281 -8.57 -5.78 18.89
CA ARG A 281 -8.87 -7.06 18.22
C ARG A 281 -8.35 -7.04 16.79
N ASP A 282 -8.65 -5.99 16.04
CA ASP A 282 -8.21 -5.82 14.66
C ASP A 282 -6.68 -5.88 14.54
N ILE A 283 -5.95 -5.25 15.47
CA ILE A 283 -4.48 -5.31 15.54
C ILE A 283 -4.00 -6.74 15.81
N ARG A 284 -4.62 -7.47 16.74
CA ARG A 284 -4.24 -8.86 17.03
C ARG A 284 -4.48 -9.78 15.83
N GLU A 285 -5.59 -9.60 15.13
CA GLU A 285 -5.91 -10.35 13.92
C GLU A 285 -4.93 -10.03 12.77
N ALA A 286 -4.61 -8.74 12.58
CA ALA A 286 -3.62 -8.32 11.60
C ALA A 286 -2.22 -8.88 11.90
N MET A 287 -1.82 -8.92 13.17
CA MET A 287 -0.55 -9.52 13.60
C MET A 287 -0.52 -11.04 13.33
N ALA A 288 -1.59 -11.76 13.66
CA ALA A 288 -1.69 -13.19 13.38
C ALA A 288 -1.64 -13.51 11.87
N GLN A 289 -2.30 -12.69 11.05
CA GLN A 289 -2.23 -12.82 9.58
C GLN A 289 -0.83 -12.56 9.06
N LYS A 290 -0.16 -11.53 9.58
CA LYS A 290 1.23 -11.22 9.22
C LYS A 290 2.16 -12.40 9.51
N GLU A 291 2.01 -13.02 10.68
CA GLU A 291 2.80 -14.20 11.08
C GLU A 291 2.58 -15.40 10.13
N ASP A 292 1.32 -15.73 9.78
CA ASP A 292 1.01 -16.79 8.81
C ASP A 292 1.64 -16.53 7.42
N MET A 293 1.57 -15.27 6.96
CA MET A 293 2.21 -14.87 5.71
C MET A 293 3.74 -15.01 5.77
N GLU A 294 4.37 -14.64 6.89
CA GLU A 294 5.82 -14.79 7.09
C GLU A 294 6.24 -16.27 7.11
N GLU A 295 5.47 -17.16 7.73
CA GLU A 295 5.72 -18.61 7.70
C GLU A 295 5.59 -19.20 6.29
N ARG A 296 4.58 -18.74 5.53
CA ARG A 296 4.39 -19.14 4.14
C ARG A 296 5.55 -18.69 3.27
N ILE A 297 6.03 -17.46 3.44
CA ILE A 297 7.22 -16.94 2.74
C ILE A 297 8.43 -17.80 3.07
N THR A 298 8.71 -18.04 4.35
CA THR A 298 9.84 -18.86 4.82
C THR A 298 9.80 -20.27 4.22
N THR A 299 8.61 -20.86 4.09
CA THR A 299 8.43 -22.18 3.48
C THR A 299 8.72 -22.17 1.98
N LEU A 300 8.27 -21.14 1.27
CA LEU A 300 8.54 -20.96 -0.16
C LEU A 300 10.04 -20.72 -0.41
N GLU A 301 10.70 -19.92 0.42
CA GLU A 301 12.15 -19.68 0.34
C GLU A 301 12.96 -20.97 0.51
N LYS A 302 12.60 -21.80 1.51
CA LYS A 302 13.24 -23.11 1.71
C LYS A 302 13.08 -24.02 0.49
N ARG A 303 11.88 -24.07 -0.10
CA ARG A 303 11.62 -24.87 -1.31
C ARG A 303 12.40 -24.35 -2.51
N TYR A 304 12.44 -23.04 -2.70
CA TYR A 304 13.20 -22.40 -3.76
C TYR A 304 14.69 -22.72 -3.65
N LEU A 305 15.26 -22.59 -2.45
CA LEU A 305 16.66 -22.94 -2.19
C LEU A 305 16.96 -24.43 -2.42
N SER A 306 16.05 -25.34 -2.04
CA SER A 306 16.19 -26.78 -2.33
C SER A 306 16.19 -27.03 -3.83
N ALA A 307 15.20 -26.50 -4.55
CA ALA A 307 15.09 -26.64 -6.00
C ALA A 307 16.31 -26.04 -6.73
N GLN A 308 16.85 -24.93 -6.25
CA GLN A 308 18.06 -24.33 -6.79
C GLN A 308 19.27 -25.25 -6.62
N ARG A 309 19.47 -25.84 -5.43
CA ARG A 309 20.55 -26.82 -5.20
C ARG A 309 20.41 -28.05 -6.09
N GLU A 310 19.19 -28.57 -6.23
CA GLU A 310 18.89 -29.69 -7.12
C GLU A 310 19.19 -29.34 -8.59
N SER A 311 18.77 -28.16 -9.05
CA SER A 311 19.07 -27.66 -10.40
C SER A 311 20.57 -27.57 -10.65
N THR A 312 21.35 -27.04 -9.70
CA THR A 312 22.82 -27.01 -9.82
C THR A 312 23.41 -28.42 -9.87
N SER A 313 22.95 -29.33 -9.00
CA SER A 313 23.43 -30.72 -9.01
C SER A 313 23.11 -31.46 -10.31
N ILE A 314 21.94 -31.20 -10.91
CA ILE A 314 21.56 -31.78 -12.21
C ILE A 314 22.45 -31.22 -13.31
N HIS A 315 22.71 -29.91 -13.30
CA HIS A 315 23.60 -29.28 -14.28
C HIS A 315 25.02 -29.87 -14.23
N ASP A 316 25.60 -29.99 -13.03
CA ASP A 316 26.92 -30.60 -12.83
C ASP A 316 26.97 -32.06 -13.31
N MET A 317 25.88 -32.82 -13.13
CA MET A 317 25.79 -34.20 -13.62
C MET A 317 25.67 -34.23 -15.15
N ASN A 318 24.90 -33.32 -15.73
CA ASN A 318 24.74 -33.22 -17.18
C ASN A 318 26.10 -32.90 -17.83
N ASP A 319 26.85 -31.95 -17.30
CA ASP A 319 28.19 -31.61 -17.79
C ASP A 319 29.14 -32.81 -17.76
N LYS A 320 29.08 -33.64 -16.70
CA LYS A 320 29.86 -34.88 -16.63
C LYS A 320 29.46 -35.86 -17.73
N LEU A 321 28.16 -36.07 -17.94
CA LEU A 321 27.64 -36.97 -18.96
C LEU A 321 27.96 -36.48 -20.39
N GLU A 322 27.88 -35.17 -20.63
CA GLU A 322 28.26 -34.57 -21.91
C GLU A 322 29.75 -34.80 -22.21
N ASN A 323 30.62 -34.65 -21.22
CA ASN A 323 32.04 -34.96 -21.34
C ASN A 323 32.31 -36.46 -21.59
N GLU A 324 31.61 -37.35 -20.86
CA GLU A 324 31.71 -38.79 -21.08
C GLU A 324 31.25 -39.19 -22.48
N LEU A 325 30.16 -38.60 -22.97
CA LEU A 325 29.64 -38.83 -24.31
C LEU A 325 30.65 -38.37 -25.37
N ALA A 326 31.18 -37.15 -25.25
CA ALA A 326 32.20 -36.64 -26.16
C ALA A 326 33.45 -37.54 -26.21
N ASN A 327 33.88 -38.05 -25.06
CA ASN A 327 34.98 -39.01 -24.98
C ASN A 327 34.66 -40.34 -25.67
N LYS A 328 33.44 -40.87 -25.49
CA LYS A 328 32.98 -42.09 -26.18
C LYS A 328 32.87 -41.90 -27.68
N GLU A 329 32.37 -40.77 -28.15
CA GLU A 329 32.31 -40.43 -29.58
C GLU A 329 33.70 -40.32 -30.19
N ALA A 330 34.66 -39.70 -29.50
CA ALA A 330 36.05 -39.62 -29.95
C ALA A 330 36.69 -41.02 -30.05
N LEU A 331 36.45 -41.89 -29.06
CA LEU A 331 36.94 -43.26 -29.08
C LEU A 331 36.29 -44.07 -30.21
N LEU A 332 34.99 -43.90 -30.45
CA LEU A 332 34.28 -44.57 -31.53
C LEU A 332 34.86 -44.19 -32.89
N ARG A 333 35.04 -42.88 -33.16
CA ARG A 333 35.69 -42.40 -34.39
C ARG A 333 37.08 -43.01 -34.59
N GLN A 334 37.88 -43.08 -33.52
CA GLN A 334 39.20 -43.71 -33.58
C GLN A 334 39.12 -45.20 -33.97
N MET A 335 38.12 -45.92 -33.46
CA MET A 335 37.90 -47.33 -33.80
C MET A 335 37.37 -47.50 -35.22
N GLU A 336 36.50 -46.61 -35.69
CA GLU A 336 36.02 -46.59 -37.08
C GLU A 336 37.18 -46.37 -38.06
N ASP A 337 38.09 -45.44 -37.77
CA ASP A 337 39.29 -45.19 -38.59
C ASP A 337 40.22 -46.41 -38.61
N LYS A 338 40.45 -47.05 -37.46
CA LYS A 338 41.22 -48.31 -37.39
C LYS A 338 40.55 -49.42 -38.19
N ASN A 339 39.24 -49.55 -38.11
CA ASN A 339 38.50 -50.56 -38.86
C ASN A 339 38.60 -50.30 -40.37
N ARG A 340 38.50 -49.04 -40.80
CA ARG A 340 38.73 -48.64 -42.20
C ARG A 340 40.13 -49.02 -42.68
N GLN A 341 41.16 -48.72 -41.89
CA GLN A 341 42.55 -49.11 -42.22
C GLN A 341 42.72 -50.63 -42.32
N LEU A 342 42.10 -51.40 -41.42
CA LEU A 342 42.14 -52.87 -41.49
C LEU A 342 41.42 -53.39 -42.74
N GLN A 343 40.29 -52.79 -43.10
CA GLN A 343 39.54 -53.11 -44.31
C GLN A 343 40.36 -52.85 -45.58
N GLU A 344 41.01 -51.69 -45.69
CA GLU A 344 41.90 -51.36 -46.82
C GLU A 344 43.07 -52.36 -46.95
N ARG A 345 43.64 -52.80 -45.82
CA ARG A 345 44.71 -53.81 -45.81
C ARG A 345 44.21 -55.18 -46.25
N LEU A 346 43.00 -55.55 -45.84
CA LEU A 346 42.35 -56.79 -46.26
C LEU A 346 42.11 -56.78 -47.78
N GLU A 347 41.52 -55.71 -48.31
CA GLU A 347 41.27 -55.54 -49.75
C GLU A 347 42.56 -55.63 -50.56
N LEU A 348 43.65 -55.01 -50.10
CA LEU A 348 44.96 -55.11 -50.76
C LEU A 348 45.52 -56.53 -50.74
N ALA A 349 45.35 -57.26 -49.63
CA ALA A 349 45.77 -58.65 -49.52
C ALA A 349 44.95 -59.56 -50.45
N GLU A 350 43.63 -59.34 -50.53
CA GLU A 350 42.72 -60.04 -51.44
C GLU A 350 43.09 -59.79 -52.90
N GLN A 351 43.38 -58.54 -53.29
CA GLN A 351 43.85 -58.20 -54.64
C GLN A 351 45.17 -58.91 -55.00
N LYS A 352 46.14 -58.93 -54.07
CA LYS A 352 47.42 -59.65 -54.27
C LYS A 352 47.22 -61.15 -54.38
N LEU A 353 46.31 -61.72 -53.60
CA LEU A 353 45.97 -63.14 -53.69
C LEU A 353 45.34 -63.46 -55.04
N GLN A 354 44.35 -62.67 -55.49
CA GLN A 354 43.73 -62.84 -56.81
C GLN A 354 44.76 -62.73 -57.95
N GLN A 355 45.69 -61.78 -57.87
CA GLN A 355 46.78 -61.65 -58.85
C GLN A 355 47.68 -62.90 -58.85
N THR A 356 48.00 -63.44 -57.68
CA THR A 356 48.80 -64.67 -57.55
C THR A 356 48.06 -65.87 -58.12
N MET A 357 46.76 -65.99 -57.86
CA MET A 357 45.92 -67.05 -58.42
C MET A 357 45.90 -67.01 -59.95
N ARG A 358 45.67 -65.83 -60.56
CA ARG A 358 45.71 -65.69 -62.03
C ARG A 358 47.06 -66.06 -62.63
N LYS A 359 48.17 -65.69 -61.98
CA LYS A 359 49.51 -66.12 -62.42
C LYS A 359 49.67 -67.63 -62.36
N ALA A 360 49.18 -68.27 -61.30
CA ALA A 360 49.19 -69.71 -61.15
C ALA A 360 48.32 -70.41 -62.21
N GLU A 361 47.17 -69.84 -62.59
CA GLU A 361 46.31 -70.35 -63.67
C GLU A 361 47.01 -70.34 -65.03
N THR A 362 47.81 -69.32 -65.35
CA THR A 362 48.56 -69.22 -66.61
C THR A 362 49.90 -69.97 -66.62
N LEU A 363 50.37 -70.43 -65.46
CA LEU A 363 51.69 -71.07 -65.33
C LEU A 363 51.85 -72.34 -66.18
N PRO A 364 50.84 -73.26 -66.26
CA PRO A 364 50.96 -74.46 -67.09
C PRO A 364 51.14 -74.16 -68.58
N GLU A 365 50.53 -73.09 -69.09
CA GLU A 365 50.68 -72.68 -70.50
C GLU A 365 52.12 -72.22 -70.77
N VAL A 366 52.69 -71.41 -69.86
CA VAL A 366 54.09 -70.96 -69.95
C VAL A 366 55.06 -72.13 -69.82
N GLU A 367 54.80 -73.06 -68.91
CA GLU A 367 55.58 -74.29 -68.75
C GLU A 367 55.54 -75.16 -70.03
N ALA A 368 54.37 -75.27 -70.67
CA ALA A 368 54.20 -75.98 -71.93
C ALA A 368 54.96 -75.31 -73.08
N GLU A 369 54.88 -73.98 -73.22
CA GLU A 369 55.67 -73.23 -74.22
C GLU A 369 57.18 -73.42 -74.00
N LEU A 370 57.64 -73.39 -72.75
CA LEU A 370 59.04 -73.60 -72.42
C LEU A 370 59.50 -75.02 -72.75
N ALA A 371 58.68 -76.03 -72.42
CA ALA A 371 58.94 -77.42 -72.78
C ALA A 371 59.04 -77.61 -74.31
N GLN A 372 58.16 -76.96 -75.08
CA GLN A 372 58.23 -76.96 -76.55
C GLN A 372 59.53 -76.32 -77.06
N ARG A 373 59.95 -75.17 -76.50
CA ARG A 373 61.22 -74.52 -76.87
C ARG A 373 62.43 -75.40 -76.57
N ILE A 374 62.45 -76.06 -75.41
CA ILE A 374 63.51 -77.01 -75.05
C ILE A 374 63.55 -78.16 -76.06
N ALA A 375 62.41 -78.77 -76.38
CA ALA A 375 62.33 -79.85 -77.36
C ALA A 375 62.83 -79.42 -78.75
N ALA A 376 62.49 -78.20 -79.20
CA ALA A 376 62.97 -77.64 -80.45
C ALA A 376 64.50 -77.42 -80.45
N LEU A 377 65.05 -76.89 -79.35
CA LEU A 377 66.50 -76.72 -79.18
C LEU A 377 67.23 -78.07 -79.15
N THR A 378 66.70 -79.08 -78.47
CA THR A 378 67.27 -80.43 -78.45
C THR A 378 67.26 -81.05 -79.85
N LYS A 379 66.17 -80.87 -80.61
CA LYS A 379 66.08 -81.36 -82.00
C LYS A 379 67.10 -80.66 -82.91
N HIS A 380 67.29 -79.35 -82.79
CA HIS A 380 68.30 -78.62 -83.55
C HIS A 380 69.72 -79.09 -83.23
N HIS A 381 70.03 -79.36 -81.95
CA HIS A 381 71.32 -79.91 -81.54
C HIS A 381 71.58 -81.34 -82.04
N GLN A 382 70.53 -82.15 -82.24
CA GLN A 382 70.65 -83.51 -82.80
C GLN A 382 70.75 -83.54 -84.34
N GLN A 383 70.44 -82.42 -85.01
CA GLN A 383 70.46 -82.28 -86.47
C GLN A 383 71.72 -81.55 -86.99
N GLN A 384 72.61 -81.14 -86.09
CA GLN A 384 74.01 -80.78 -86.36
C GLN A 384 74.90 -81.99 -86.07
#